data_AF-A0A661NT64-F1
#
_entry.id   AF-A0A661NT64-F1
#
_cell.length_a   1.000
_cell.length_b   1.000
_cell.length_c   1.000
_cell.angle_alpha   90.00
_cell.angle_beta   90.00
_cell.angle_gamma   90.00
#
_symmetry.space_group_name_H-M   'P 1'
#
loop_
_entity.id
_entity.type
_entity.pdbx_description
1 polymer ?
#
loop_
_entity_poly.entity_id
_entity_poly.type
_entity_poly.pdbx_seq_one_letter_code
_entity_poly.pdbx_strand_id
1 'polypeptide(L)'
;MSAKARIRSWSNEQGFGYIEHPEHGDLLFDFEACDFNPEVGDEVVVEEIGKRYDGSLKAKRVSCPAKPRRGDKPPPPKIPF
;
A
#
# COMPACT_ATOMS: atom_id res chain seq x y z
N MET A 1 7.13 -9.73 9.64
CA MET A 1 7.63 -8.48 10.24
C MET A 1 7.09 -7.34 9.41
N SER A 2 6.64 -6.25 10.05
CA SER A 2 6.10 -5.10 9.34
C SER A 2 7.22 -4.07 9.16
N ALA A 3 7.48 -3.63 7.93
CA ALA A 3 8.60 -2.72 7.64
C ALA A 3 8.14 -1.50 6.85
N LYS A 4 8.82 -0.38 7.11
CA LYS A 4 8.63 0.84 6.32
C LYS A 4 9.27 0.65 4.95
N ALA A 5 8.53 1.02 3.93
CA ALA A 5 8.91 0.87 2.54
C ALA A 5 8.36 2.05 1.75
N ARG A 6 8.81 2.21 0.50
CA ARG A 6 8.41 3.34 -0.33
C ARG A 6 7.83 2.86 -1.66
N ILE A 7 6.74 3.45 -2.11
CA ILE A 7 6.19 3.15 -3.43
C ILE A 7 7.15 3.68 -4.49
N ARG A 8 7.76 2.76 -5.24
CA ARG A 8 8.70 3.07 -6.32
C ARG A 8 7.97 3.36 -7.63
N SER A 9 6.92 2.60 -7.91
CA SER A 9 6.10 2.78 -9.11
C SER A 9 4.68 2.30 -8.86
N TRP A 10 3.71 2.99 -9.42
CA TRP A 10 2.29 2.64 -9.32
C TRP A 10 1.62 2.83 -10.68
N SER A 11 0.83 1.84 -11.12
CA SER A 11 0.06 1.90 -12.35
C SER A 11 -1.43 1.76 -12.04
N ASN A 12 -2.16 2.88 -12.11
CA ASN A 12 -3.62 2.87 -11.96
C ASN A 12 -4.32 2.06 -13.05
N GLU A 13 -3.78 2.04 -14.27
CA GLU A 13 -4.38 1.30 -15.39
C GLU A 13 -4.28 -0.21 -15.19
N GLN A 14 -3.13 -0.68 -14.69
CA GLN A 14 -2.91 -2.10 -14.46
C GLN A 14 -3.39 -2.58 -13.07
N GLY A 15 -3.59 -1.65 -12.13
CA GLY A 15 -4.05 -1.95 -10.78
C GLY A 15 -2.98 -2.57 -9.87
N PHE A 16 -1.71 -2.44 -10.22
CA PHE A 16 -0.58 -2.92 -9.41
C PHE A 16 0.60 -1.95 -9.45
N GLY A 17 1.53 -2.13 -8.51
CA GLY A 17 2.76 -1.37 -8.42
C GLY A 17 3.88 -2.15 -7.75
N TYR A 18 4.99 -1.44 -7.53
CA TYR A 18 6.17 -1.94 -6.86
C TYR A 18 6.54 -1.04 -5.69
N ILE A 19 6.79 -1.67 -4.54
CA ILE A 19 7.26 -1.05 -3.30
C ILE A 19 8.71 -1.47 -3.10
N GLU A 20 9.57 -0.50 -2.85
CA GLU A 20 10.95 -0.73 -2.47
C GLU A 20 11.02 -1.05 -0.96
N HIS A 21 11.21 -2.33 -0.65
CA HIS A 21 11.35 -2.83 0.71
C HIS A 21 12.84 -2.91 1.11
N PRO A 22 13.24 -2.38 2.27
CA PRO A 22 14.66 -2.30 2.65
C PRO A 22 15.34 -3.67 2.77
N GLU A 23 14.60 -4.71 3.18
CA GLU A 23 15.16 -6.06 3.37
C GLU A 23 14.98 -6.99 2.16
N HIS A 24 13.97 -6.76 1.33
CA HIS A 24 13.54 -7.70 0.29
C HIS A 24 13.63 -7.13 -1.13
N GLY A 25 13.99 -5.86 -1.28
CA GLY A 25 14.02 -5.17 -2.56
C GLY A 25 12.62 -4.85 -3.07
N ASP A 26 12.43 -4.88 -4.39
CA ASP A 26 11.16 -4.54 -5.02
C ASP A 26 10.11 -5.64 -4.76
N LEU A 27 9.12 -5.30 -3.95
CA LEU A 27 7.93 -6.11 -3.70
C LEU A 27 6.80 -5.64 -4.59
N LEU A 28 6.19 -6.56 -5.32
CA LEU A 28 4.97 -6.25 -6.05
C LEU A 28 3.80 -6.13 -5.07
N PHE A 29 2.94 -5.15 -5.29
CA PHE A 29 1.67 -5.01 -4.57
C PHE A 29 0.54 -4.68 -5.54
N ASP A 30 -0.64 -5.20 -5.27
CA ASP A 30 -1.83 -5.02 -6.09
C ASP A 30 -2.81 -4.08 -5.36
N PHE A 31 -3.83 -3.56 -6.05
CA PHE A 31 -4.84 -2.69 -5.46
C PHE A 31 -5.51 -3.31 -4.22
N GLU A 32 -5.75 -4.61 -4.23
CA GLU A 32 -6.35 -5.35 -3.11
C GLU A 32 -5.46 -5.40 -1.86
N ALA A 33 -4.14 -5.20 -2.01
CA ALA A 33 -3.23 -5.14 -0.88
C ALA A 33 -3.23 -3.78 -0.18
N CYS A 34 -3.80 -2.74 -0.83
CA CYS A 34 -3.81 -1.37 -0.36
C CYS A 34 -5.21 -0.94 0.10
N ASP A 35 -5.30 -0.61 1.38
CA ASP A 35 -6.45 0.09 1.93
C ASP A 35 -6.36 1.61 1.67
N PHE A 36 -5.69 2.11 0.64
CA PHE A 36 -5.54 3.57 0.38
C PHE A 36 -5.32 3.81 -1.12
N ASN A 37 -5.18 5.07 -1.53
CA ASN A 37 -4.82 5.39 -2.92
C ASN A 37 -3.29 5.54 -3.06
N PRO A 38 -2.57 4.48 -3.48
CA PRO A 38 -1.13 4.52 -3.62
C PRO A 38 -0.66 5.53 -4.66
N GLU A 39 0.42 6.22 -4.33
CA GLU A 39 1.10 7.17 -5.22
C GLU A 39 2.60 6.96 -5.16
N VAL A 40 3.28 7.21 -6.28
CA VAL A 40 4.74 7.10 -6.36
C VAL A 40 5.38 8.07 -5.37
N GLY A 41 6.26 7.56 -4.51
CA GLY A 41 6.90 8.34 -3.46
C GLY A 41 6.23 8.24 -2.09
N ASP A 42 5.05 7.65 -1.98
CA ASP A 42 4.41 7.44 -0.68
C ASP A 42 5.26 6.52 0.21
N GLU A 43 5.43 6.95 1.46
CA GLU A 43 5.94 6.11 2.53
C GLU A 43 4.80 5.23 3.06
N VAL A 44 5.03 3.93 3.00
CA VAL A 44 4.06 2.90 3.34
C VAL A 44 4.68 1.91 4.32
N VAL A 45 3.83 1.20 5.05
CA VAL A 45 4.22 0.12 5.93
C VAL A 45 3.69 -1.16 5.32
N VAL A 46 4.61 -2.05 4.95
CA VAL A 46 4.26 -3.40 4.52
C VAL A 46 3.99 -4.20 5.77
N GLU A 47 2.73 -4.52 6.03
CA GLU A 47 2.32 -5.28 7.21
C GLU A 47 2.51 -6.78 7.00
N GLU A 48 2.23 -7.25 5.79
CA GLU A 48 2.29 -8.67 5.42
C GLU A 48 2.92 -8.86 4.04
N ILE A 49 3.90 -9.77 3.98
CA ILE A 49 4.55 -10.21 2.74
C ILE A 49 4.11 -11.65 2.48
N GLY A 50 3.61 -11.90 1.28
CA GLY A 50 3.29 -13.22 0.79
C GLY A 50 4.25 -13.66 -0.32
N LYS A 51 4.23 -14.95 -0.63
CA LYS A 51 4.90 -15.51 -1.79
C LYS A 51 3.88 -15.78 -2.88
N ARG A 52 4.17 -15.37 -4.10
CA ARG A 52 3.39 -15.71 -5.30
C ARG A 52 3.67 -17.16 -5.72
N TYR A 53 2.85 -17.68 -6.63
CA TYR A 53 2.96 -19.05 -7.13
C TYR A 53 4.27 -19.31 -7.89
N ASP A 54 4.83 -18.26 -8.49
CA ASP A 54 6.10 -18.23 -9.21
C ASP A 54 7.32 -18.17 -8.27
N GLY A 55 7.08 -18.00 -6.97
CA GLY A 55 8.11 -17.87 -5.95
C GLY A 55 8.56 -16.44 -5.69
N SER A 56 8.06 -15.45 -6.41
CA SER A 56 8.34 -14.03 -6.17
C SER A 56 7.64 -13.53 -4.90
N LEU A 57 8.24 -12.58 -4.20
CA LEU A 57 7.63 -11.96 -3.03
C LEU A 57 6.65 -10.86 -3.44
N LYS A 58 5.50 -10.79 -2.76
CA LYS A 58 4.52 -9.73 -2.93
C LYS A 58 4.09 -9.16 -1.57
N ALA A 59 3.78 -7.88 -1.51
CA ALA A 59 3.08 -7.32 -0.36
C ALA A 59 1.61 -7.75 -0.41
N LYS A 60 1.16 -8.47 0.62
CA LYS A 60 -0.24 -8.84 0.80
C LYS A 60 -1.05 -7.76 1.47
N ARG A 61 -0.40 -6.99 2.36
CA ARG A 61 -1.05 -5.92 3.10
C ARG A 61 -0.11 -4.75 3.26
N VAL A 62 -0.57 -3.59 2.80
CA VAL A 62 0.16 -2.33 2.83
C VAL A 62 -0.74 -1.29 3.47
N SER A 63 -0.21 -0.56 4.45
CA SER A 63 -0.88 0.56 5.10
C SER A 63 -0.07 1.84 4.87
N CYS A 64 -0.73 2.95 4.55
CA CYS A 64 -0.07 4.25 4.46
C CYS A 64 -0.49 5.08 5.68
N PRO A 65 0.44 5.45 6.58
CA PRO A 65 0.10 6.27 7.74
C PRO A 65 -0.27 7.71 7.36
N ALA A 66 0.14 8.18 6.17
CA ALA A 66 -0.14 9.52 5.68
C ALA A 66 -1.52 9.66 5.00
N LYS A 67 -2.13 8.54 4.58
CA LYS A 67 -3.38 8.56 3.80
C LYS A 67 -4.52 7.88 4.55
N PRO A 68 -5.75 8.43 4.49
CA PRO A 68 -6.91 7.79 5.08
C PRO A 68 -7.19 6.46 4.38
N ARG A 69 -7.76 5.52 5.13
CA ARG A 69 -8.13 4.23 4.56
C ARG A 69 -9.24 4.40 3.52
N ARG A 70 -9.18 3.60 2.45
CA ARG A 70 -10.15 3.59 1.36
C ARG A 70 -11.47 3.10 1.94
N GLY A 71 -12.44 4.00 2.04
CA GLY A 71 -13.74 3.72 2.65
C GLY A 71 -13.94 4.32 4.05
N ASP A 72 -12.92 4.95 4.63
CA ASP A 72 -13.14 5.89 5.72
C ASP A 72 -13.96 7.05 5.15
N LYS A 73 -15.27 7.04 5.41
CA LYS A 73 -16.10 8.21 5.14
C LYS A 73 -15.47 9.37 5.92
N PRO A 74 -15.28 10.55 5.30
CA PRO A 74 -14.92 11.72 6.07
C PRO A 74 -15.93 11.84 7.23
N PRO A 75 -15.47 12.14 8.45
CA PRO A 75 -16.38 12.31 9.58
C PRO A 75 -17.49 13.29 9.15
N PRO A 76 -18.76 12.99 9.44
CA PRO A 76 -19.84 13.86 9.04
C PRO A 76 -19.52 15.28 9.51
N PRO A 77 -19.74 16.31 8.67
CA PRO A 77 -19.48 17.68 9.06
C PRO A 77 -20.22 17.97 10.36
N LYS A 78 -19.49 18.40 11.40
CA LYS A 78 -20.09 18.85 12.65
C LYS A 78 -20.84 20.14 12.35
N ILE A 79 -22.14 20.05 12.11
CA ILE A 79 -23.02 21.21 11.99
C ILE A 79 -23.15 21.79 13.41
N PRO A 80 -22.69 23.02 13.68
CA PRO A 80 -22.96 23.66 14.96
C PRO A 80 -24.48 23.92 15.07
N PHE A 81 -25.05 23.55 16.22
CA PHE A 81 -26.44 23.80 16.59
C PHE A 81 -26.71 25.28 16.82
#